data_AF-A0ABD5B0K7-F1
#
_entry.id   AF-A0ABD5B0K7-F1
#
_cell.length_a   1.000
_cell.length_b   1.000
_cell.length_c   1.000
_cell.angle_alpha   90.00
_cell.angle_beta   90.00
_cell.angle_gamma   90.00
#
_symmetry.space_group_name_H-M   'P 1'
#
loop_
_entity.id
_entity.type
_entity.pdbx_description
1 polymer ?
#
loop_
_entity_poly.entity_id
_entity_poly.type
_entity_poly.pdbx_seq_one_letter_code
_entity_poly.pdbx_strand_id
1 'polypeptide(L)'
;MINANTNATTREKVAKNLDNAQALDKAMETLQQVVAHKNNILNDSKYLNEDSKYQQQYDRVVADAEQLLNQTTNPTLEPYKIDIVKDNVLANEKILFGAEKLSYDKSNANDEIKHMNY
;
A
#
# COMPACT_ATOMS: atom_id res chain seq x y z
N MET A 1 -9.56 -18.99 17.65
CA MET A 1 -11.01 -18.76 17.51
C MET A 1 -11.34 -18.79 16.03
N ILE A 2 -11.97 -19.87 15.54
CA ILE A 2 -12.48 -20.02 14.18
C ILE A 2 -14.01 -20.01 14.33
N ASN A 3 -14.68 -18.84 14.44
CA ASN A 3 -16.07 -18.90 14.93
C ASN A 3 -17.03 -17.75 14.55
N ALA A 4 -17.09 -17.38 13.26
CA ALA A 4 -18.25 -16.61 12.77
C ALA A 4 -18.86 -17.14 11.44
N ASN A 5 -18.11 -17.90 10.64
CA ASN A 5 -18.57 -18.25 9.28
C ASN A 5 -19.24 -19.64 9.15
N THR A 6 -19.12 -20.54 10.13
CA THR A 6 -19.57 -21.94 10.02
C THR A 6 -20.75 -22.33 10.92
N ASN A 7 -21.32 -21.40 11.70
CA ASN A 7 -22.37 -21.69 12.71
C ASN A 7 -23.67 -20.88 12.54
N ALA A 8 -23.98 -20.40 11.33
CA ALA A 8 -25.22 -19.67 11.06
C ALA A 8 -26.44 -20.61 11.09
N THR A 9 -27.36 -20.41 12.03
CA THR A 9 -28.58 -21.25 12.19
C THR A 9 -29.84 -20.65 11.56
N THR A 10 -29.75 -19.46 10.96
CA THR A 10 -30.88 -18.76 10.33
C THR A 10 -30.50 -18.23 8.95
N ARG A 11 -31.48 -18.10 8.04
CA ARG A 11 -31.27 -17.53 6.69
C ARG A 11 -30.68 -16.11 6.75
N GLU A 12 -31.09 -15.30 7.71
CA GLU A 12 -30.57 -13.95 7.91
C GLU A 12 -29.07 -13.94 8.28
N LYS A 13 -28.63 -14.87 9.15
CA LYS A 13 -27.21 -14.99 9.50
C LYS A 13 -26.38 -15.46 8.31
N VAL A 14 -26.93 -16.38 7.49
CA VAL A 14 -26.28 -16.83 6.26
C VAL A 14 -26.11 -15.67 5.26
N ALA A 15 -27.14 -14.83 5.09
CA ALA A 15 -27.04 -13.65 4.22
C ALA A 15 -25.96 -12.66 4.69
N LYS A 16 -25.91 -12.35 5.99
CA LYS A 16 -24.86 -11.47 6.56
C LYS A 16 -23.45 -12.03 6.37
N ASN A 17 -23.29 -13.35 6.53
CA ASN A 17 -22.02 -14.02 6.31
C ASN A 17 -21.57 -13.94 4.84
N LEU A 18 -22.52 -14.07 3.90
CA LEU A 18 -22.26 -13.91 2.47
C LEU A 18 -21.81 -12.48 2.15
N ASP A 19 -22.54 -11.47 2.65
CA ASP A 19 -22.19 -10.07 2.42
C ASP A 19 -20.78 -9.74 2.94
N ASN A 20 -20.44 -10.23 4.14
CA ASN A 20 -19.10 -10.05 4.70
C ASN A 20 -18.02 -10.76 3.88
N ALA A 21 -18.29 -11.98 3.40
CA ALA A 21 -17.35 -12.71 2.56
C ALA A 21 -17.10 -11.99 1.23
N GLN A 22 -18.13 -11.45 0.60
CA GLN A 22 -18.01 -10.66 -0.64
C GLN A 22 -17.23 -9.36 -0.41
N ALA A 23 -17.49 -8.67 0.71
CA ALA A 23 -16.74 -7.48 1.07
C ALA A 23 -15.25 -7.78 1.33
N LEU A 24 -14.97 -8.89 2.01
CA LEU A 24 -13.61 -9.34 2.29
C LEU A 24 -12.86 -9.69 1.00
N ASP A 25 -13.49 -10.45 0.11
CA ASP A 25 -12.94 -10.85 -1.19
C ASP A 25 -12.54 -9.63 -2.02
N LYS A 26 -13.45 -8.66 -2.14
CA LYS A 26 -13.18 -7.39 -2.83
C LYS A 26 -12.04 -6.60 -2.19
N ALA A 27 -12.00 -6.50 -0.86
CA ALA A 27 -10.94 -5.78 -0.16
C ALA A 27 -9.57 -6.46 -0.41
N MET A 28 -9.51 -7.79 -0.35
CA MET A 28 -8.30 -8.56 -0.62
C MET A 28 -7.83 -8.43 -2.08
N GLU A 29 -8.75 -8.46 -3.05
CA GLU A 29 -8.44 -8.23 -4.46
C GLU A 29 -7.78 -6.84 -4.65
N THR A 30 -8.36 -5.80 -4.05
CA THR A 30 -7.78 -4.44 -4.16
C THR A 30 -6.42 -4.32 -3.47
N LEU A 31 -6.21 -4.99 -2.33
CA LEU A 31 -4.91 -5.02 -1.66
C LEU A 31 -3.86 -5.74 -2.53
N GLN A 32 -4.24 -6.84 -3.18
CA GLN A 32 -3.36 -7.58 -4.08
C GLN A 32 -2.93 -6.73 -5.28
N GLN A 33 -3.85 -5.95 -5.86
CA GLN A 33 -3.53 -5.02 -6.95
C GLN A 33 -2.52 -3.96 -6.53
N VAL A 34 -2.69 -3.38 -5.33
CA VAL A 34 -1.76 -2.39 -4.77
C VAL A 34 -0.37 -3.00 -4.53
N VAL A 35 -0.29 -4.20 -3.95
CA VAL A 35 0.99 -4.91 -3.74
C VAL A 35 1.65 -5.28 -5.08
N ALA A 36 0.88 -5.71 -6.08
CA ALA A 36 1.41 -5.99 -7.41
C ALA A 36 2.00 -4.74 -8.09
N HIS A 37 1.50 -3.54 -7.78
CA HIS A 37 2.01 -2.28 -8.29
C HIS A 37 3.38 -1.89 -7.72
N LYS A 38 3.81 -2.48 -6.59
CA LYS A 38 5.08 -2.21 -5.90
C LYS A 38 6.28 -2.12 -6.84
N ASN A 39 6.46 -3.11 -7.71
CA ASN A 39 7.64 -3.17 -8.59
C ASN A 39 7.69 -1.99 -9.58
N ASN A 40 6.55 -1.41 -9.95
CA ASN A 40 6.54 -0.20 -10.77
C ASN A 40 7.03 0.99 -9.96
N ILE A 41 6.57 1.14 -8.71
CA ILE A 41 6.97 2.23 -7.82
C ILE A 41 8.45 2.15 -7.47
N LEU A 42 8.97 0.96 -7.13
CA LEU A 42 10.38 0.79 -6.77
C LEU A 42 11.36 1.14 -7.90
N ASN A 43 10.90 1.05 -9.15
CA ASN A 43 11.68 1.41 -10.33
C ASN A 43 11.40 2.85 -10.82
N ASP A 44 10.45 3.55 -10.21
CA ASP A 44 10.07 4.91 -10.57
C ASP A 44 11.03 5.93 -9.92
N SER A 45 11.34 7.00 -10.64
CA SER A 45 12.09 8.15 -10.16
C SER A 45 11.53 8.73 -8.87
N LYS A 46 10.21 8.64 -8.64
CA LYS A 46 9.58 9.11 -7.39
C LYS A 46 10.10 8.39 -6.16
N TYR A 47 10.46 7.10 -6.27
CA TYR A 47 11.02 6.31 -5.18
C TYR A 47 12.54 6.40 -5.20
N LEU A 48 13.18 6.23 -6.37
CA LEU A 48 14.64 6.12 -6.48
C LEU A 48 15.38 7.38 -5.98
N ASN A 49 14.79 8.56 -6.15
CA ASN A 49 15.38 9.84 -5.72
C ASN A 49 14.75 10.38 -4.44
N GLU A 50 13.99 9.56 -3.72
CA GLU A 50 13.38 9.94 -2.45
C GLU A 50 14.36 9.77 -1.28
N ASP A 51 14.12 10.48 -0.19
CA ASP A 51 14.88 10.30 1.04
C ASP A 51 14.67 8.87 1.57
N SER A 52 15.75 8.28 2.07
CA SER A 52 15.75 6.93 2.64
C SER A 52 14.67 6.72 3.71
N LYS A 53 14.34 7.76 4.49
CA LYS A 53 13.26 7.73 5.48
C LYS A 53 11.90 7.42 4.87
N TYR A 54 11.57 8.01 3.72
CA TYR A 54 10.25 7.82 3.08
C TYR A 54 10.23 6.54 2.22
N GLN A 55 11.36 6.16 1.61
CA GLN A 55 11.53 4.84 1.00
C GLN A 55 11.25 3.71 2.01
N GLN A 56 11.90 3.76 3.17
CA GLN A 56 11.72 2.74 4.23
C GLN A 56 10.29 2.69 4.78
N GLN A 57 9.59 3.83 4.83
CA GLN A 57 8.19 3.87 5.24
C GLN A 57 7.29 3.17 4.22
N TYR A 58 7.49 3.45 2.92
CA TYR A 58 6.80 2.74 1.84
C TYR A 58 7.08 1.24 1.86
N ASP A 59 8.35 0.84 1.98
CA ASP A 59 8.75 -0.57 2.02
C ASP A 59 8.12 -1.31 3.20
N ARG A 60 8.01 -0.67 4.37
CA ARG A 60 7.39 -1.25 5.55
C ARG A 60 5.90 -1.52 5.32
N VAL A 61 5.14 -0.54 4.82
CA VAL A 61 3.69 -0.74 4.64
C VAL A 61 3.39 -1.73 3.52
N VAL A 62 4.26 -1.82 2.51
CA VAL A 62 4.17 -2.89 1.50
C VAL A 62 4.46 -4.26 2.11
N ALA A 63 5.46 -4.39 2.98
CA ALA A 63 5.74 -5.64 3.68
C ALA A 63 4.57 -6.04 4.60
N ASP A 64 3.94 -5.09 5.29
CA ASP A 64 2.74 -5.33 6.10
C ASP A 64 1.58 -5.85 5.23
N ALA A 65 1.40 -5.29 4.04
CA ALA A 65 0.41 -5.76 3.06
C ALA A 65 0.72 -7.17 2.54
N GLU A 66 1.97 -7.46 2.19
CA GLU A 66 2.41 -8.79 1.78
C GLU A 66 2.22 -9.82 2.90
N GLN A 67 2.51 -9.45 4.15
CA GLN A 67 2.30 -10.32 5.30
C GLN A 67 0.81 -10.63 5.50
N LEU A 68 -0.06 -9.62 5.37
CA LEU A 68 -1.50 -9.80 5.49
C LEU A 68 -2.04 -10.74 4.42
N LEU A 69 -1.61 -10.57 3.15
CA LEU A 69 -2.02 -11.43 2.03
C LEU A 69 -1.58 -12.90 2.22
N ASN A 70 -0.45 -13.12 2.92
CA ASN A 70 0.13 -14.45 3.13
C ASN A 70 -0.33 -15.14 4.42
N GLN A 71 -1.33 -14.61 5.14
CA GLN A 71 -1.83 -15.23 6.37
C GLN A 71 -2.52 -16.58 6.10
N THR A 72 -1.90 -17.69 6.53
CA THR A 72 -2.49 -19.04 6.44
C THR A 72 -3.09 -19.54 7.75
N THR A 73 -2.75 -18.91 8.88
CA THR A 73 -3.18 -19.30 10.23
C THR A 73 -3.89 -18.13 10.90
N ASN A 74 -5.15 -18.30 11.31
CA ASN A 74 -6.02 -17.23 11.83
C ASN A 74 -6.02 -15.98 10.93
N PRO A 75 -6.46 -16.11 9.67
CA PRO A 75 -6.49 -14.98 8.74
C PRO A 75 -7.37 -13.85 9.26
N THR A 76 -7.02 -12.63 8.85
CA THR A 76 -7.86 -11.46 9.07
C THR A 76 -9.14 -11.59 8.25
N LEU A 77 -10.30 -11.58 8.91
CA LEU A 77 -11.60 -11.77 8.28
C LEU A 77 -12.45 -10.49 8.26
N GLU A 78 -11.91 -9.39 8.79
CA GLU A 78 -12.59 -8.10 8.83
C GLU A 78 -12.17 -7.21 7.65
N PRO A 79 -13.07 -6.93 6.68
CA PRO A 79 -12.73 -6.19 5.45
C PRO A 79 -12.08 -4.82 5.74
N TYR A 80 -12.56 -4.10 6.75
CA TYR A 80 -12.03 -2.78 7.09
C TYR A 80 -10.55 -2.80 7.51
N LYS A 81 -10.04 -3.90 8.08
CA LYS A 81 -8.62 -4.02 8.42
C LYS A 81 -7.77 -4.16 7.17
N ILE A 82 -8.29 -4.85 6.15
CA ILE A 82 -7.66 -4.97 4.84
C ILE A 82 -7.59 -3.60 4.16
N ASP A 83 -8.68 -2.84 4.23
CA ASP A 83 -8.74 -1.47 3.69
C ASP A 83 -7.74 -0.53 4.37
N ILE A 84 -7.58 -0.60 5.69
CA ILE A 84 -6.58 0.22 6.42
C ILE A 84 -5.16 -0.07 5.91
N VAL A 85 -4.80 -1.35 5.73
CA VAL A 85 -3.47 -1.72 5.25
C VAL A 85 -3.26 -1.24 3.81
N LYS A 86 -4.27 -1.41 2.95
CA LYS A 86 -4.26 -0.87 1.57
C LYS A 86 -4.06 0.65 1.56
N ASP A 87 -4.83 1.37 2.37
CA ASP A 87 -4.79 2.84 2.42
C ASP A 87 -3.45 3.34 2.97
N ASN A 88 -2.81 2.61 3.90
CA ASN A 88 -1.46 2.91 4.37
C ASN A 88 -0.44 2.81 3.23
N VAL A 89 -0.52 1.79 2.35
CA VAL A 89 0.37 1.69 1.18
C VAL A 89 0.16 2.89 0.26
N LEU A 90 -1.09 3.21 -0.09
CA LEU A 90 -1.41 4.33 -0.98
C LEU A 90 -1.00 5.69 -0.39
N ALA A 91 -1.13 5.86 0.93
CA ALA A 91 -0.72 7.09 1.60
C ALA A 91 0.81 7.26 1.57
N ASN A 92 1.57 6.18 1.79
CA ASN A 92 3.03 6.24 1.74
C ASN A 92 3.56 6.38 0.31
N GLU A 93 2.87 5.84 -0.69
CA GLU A 93 3.21 6.07 -2.09
C GLU A 93 3.05 7.56 -2.48
N LYS A 94 1.97 8.20 -2.00
CA LYS A 94 1.67 9.61 -2.32
C LYS A 94 2.67 10.61 -1.77
N ILE A 95 3.47 10.22 -0.77
CA ILE A 95 4.50 11.08 -0.17
C ILE A 95 5.90 10.81 -0.74
N LEU A 96 6.00 9.99 -1.78
CA LEU A 96 7.22 9.82 -2.56
C LEU A 96 7.31 10.95 -3.60
N PHE A 97 8.13 11.96 -3.30
CA PHE A 97 8.40 13.17 -4.07
C PHE A 97 9.81 13.18 -4.71
N GLY A 98 10.43 12.01 -4.88
CA GLY A 98 11.80 11.92 -5.40
C GLY A 98 11.98 12.54 -6.78
N ALA A 99 10.96 12.48 -7.65
CA ALA A 99 11.04 13.06 -8.99
C ALA A 99 11.08 14.59 -8.94
N GLU A 100 10.26 15.19 -8.06
CA GLU A 100 10.21 16.63 -7.81
C GLU A 100 11.52 17.12 -7.19
N LYS A 101 12.06 16.38 -6.21
CA LYS A 101 13.37 16.67 -5.61
C LYS A 101 14.48 16.65 -6.65
N LEU A 102 14.55 15.60 -7.47
CA LEU A 102 15.52 15.52 -8.56
C LEU A 102 15.38 16.70 -9.54
N SER A 103 14.16 17.11 -9.86
CA SER A 103 13.92 18.27 -10.71
C SER A 103 14.41 19.58 -10.07
N TYR A 104 14.17 19.75 -8.77
CA TYR A 104 14.62 20.91 -8.00
C TYR A 104 16.15 20.98 -7.94
N ASP A 105 16.81 19.87 -7.64
CA ASP A 105 18.28 19.80 -7.55
C ASP A 105 18.95 20.10 -8.90
N LYS A 106 18.38 19.61 -10.02
CA LYS A 106 18.84 19.94 -11.37
C LYS A 106 18.71 21.43 -11.69
N SER A 107 17.62 22.06 -11.24
CA SER A 107 17.43 23.50 -11.44
C SER A 107 18.47 24.30 -10.68
N ASN A 108 18.68 23.98 -9.40
CA ASN A 108 19.64 24.68 -8.56
C ASN A 108 21.08 24.54 -9.09
N ALA A 109 21.49 23.32 -9.46
CA ALA A 109 22.82 23.09 -10.02
C ALA A 109 23.05 23.88 -11.33
N ASN A 110 22.03 24.01 -12.18
CA ASN A 110 22.13 24.81 -13.40
C ASN A 110 22.29 26.30 -13.09
N ASP A 111 21.62 26.81 -12.07
CA ASP A 111 21.74 28.22 -11.68
C ASP A 111 23.10 28.51 -11.04
N GLU A 112 23.62 27.60 -10.20
CA GLU A 112 25.00 27.68 -9.68
C GLU A 112 26.03 27.76 -10.81
N ILE A 113 25.92 26.91 -11.84
CA ILE A 113 26.83 26.92 -12.99
C ILE A 113 26.77 28.26 -13.75
N LYS A 114 25.58 28.85 -13.92
CA LYS A 114 25.47 30.18 -14.56
C LYS A 114 26.18 31.26 -13.76
N HIS A 115 26.09 31.21 -12.43
CA HIS A 115 26.73 32.18 -11.55
C HIS A 115 28.26 31.99 -11.43
N MET A 116 28.79 30.80 -11.71
CA MET A 116 30.24 30.55 -11.75
C MET A 116 30.95 31.03 -13.03
N ASN A 117 30.19 31.33 -14.09
CA ASN A 117 30.73 31.77 -15.39
C ASN A 117 30.82 33.31 -15.53
N TYR A 118 30.71 34.04 -14.41
CA TYR A 118 30.93 35.49 -14.29
C TYR A 118 32.05 35.77 -13.29
#